data_AF-C8XES0-F1
#
_entry.id   AF-C8XES0-F1
#
_cell.length_a   1.000
_cell.length_b   1.000
_cell.length_c   1.000
_cell.angle_alpha   90.00
_cell.angle_beta   90.00
_cell.angle_gamma   90.00
#
_symmetry.space_group_name_H-M   'P 1'
#
loop_
_entity.id
_entity.type
_entity.pdbx_description
1 polymer ?
#
loop_
_entity_poly.entity_id
_entity_poly.type
_entity_poly.pdbx_seq_one_letter_code
_entity_poly.pdbx_strand_id
1 'polypeptide(L)' 'MARHLVTIAAAAEFAAVNPRTIRRRISDGTITAYRVGPRILRVDLNEVENKLLRPIATGGGHAA' A
#
# COMPACT_ATOMS: atom_id res chain seq x y z
N MET A 1 3.79 9.58 14.08
CA MET A 1 4.77 8.53 13.71
C MET A 1 5.58 9.00 12.52
N ALA A 2 6.85 8.64 12.44
CA ALA A 2 7.68 8.93 11.27
C ALA A 2 7.19 8.12 10.05
N ARG A 3 7.27 8.70 8.85
CA ARG A 3 6.92 7.99 7.61
C ARG A 3 7.96 6.93 7.28
N HIS A 4 7.52 5.74 6.90
CA HIS A 4 8.41 4.65 6.51
C HIS A 4 8.49 4.58 4.98
N LEU A 5 9.35 5.43 4.39
CA LEU A 5 9.44 5.59 2.94
C LEU A 5 10.25 4.48 2.28
N VAL A 6 9.58 3.60 1.52
CA VAL A 6 10.19 2.47 0.81
C VAL A 6 10.07 2.61 -0.71
N THR A 7 10.78 1.77 -1.46
CA THR A 7 10.61 1.71 -2.93
C THR A 7 9.26 1.11 -3.28
N ILE A 8 8.80 1.34 -4.52
CA ILE A 8 7.60 0.67 -5.07
C ILE A 8 7.75 -0.86 -5.04
N ALA A 9 8.96 -1.37 -5.29
CA ALA A 9 9.24 -2.81 -5.28
C ALA A 9 9.11 -3.41 -3.87
N ALA A 10 9.72 -2.77 -2.87
CA ALA A 10 9.63 -3.23 -1.48
C ALA A 10 8.20 -3.19 -0.94
N ALA A 11 7.42 -2.16 -1.29
CA ALA A 11 5.99 -2.11 -0.95
C ALA A 11 5.18 -3.24 -1.60
N ALA A 12 5.52 -3.61 -2.84
CA ALA A 12 4.86 -4.69 -3.57
C ALA A 12 5.20 -6.06 -2.96
N GLU A 13 6.47 -6.28 -2.60
CA GLU A 13 6.92 -7.46 -1.86
C GLU A 13 6.20 -7.59 -0.52
N PHE A 14 6.14 -6.51 0.26
CA PHE A 14 5.42 -6.48 1.54
C PHE A 14 3.95 -6.90 1.40
N ALA A 15 3.25 -6.35 0.41
CA ALA A 15 1.84 -6.66 0.18
C ALA A 15 1.61 -7.95 -0.64
N ALA A 16 2.67 -8.67 -1.01
CA ALA A 16 2.63 -9.85 -1.88
C ALA A 16 1.86 -9.62 -3.21
N VAL A 17 2.07 -8.46 -3.84
CA VAL A 17 1.45 -8.09 -5.12
C VAL A 17 2.48 -7.73 -6.18
N ASN A 18 2.05 -7.68 -7.45
CA ASN A 18 2.89 -7.14 -8.51
C ASN A 18 3.13 -5.63 -8.33
N PRO A 19 4.34 -5.08 -8.57
CA PRO A 19 4.62 -3.64 -8.50
C PRO A 19 3.69 -2.76 -9.35
N ARG A 20 3.11 -3.30 -10.43
CA ARG A 20 2.08 -2.63 -11.24
C ARG A 20 0.82 -2.29 -10.43
N THR A 21 0.46 -3.12 -9.45
CA THR A 21 -0.65 -2.84 -8.53
C THR A 21 -0.36 -1.59 -7.71
N ILE A 22 0.84 -1.46 -7.14
CA ILE A 22 1.23 -0.26 -6.38
C ILE A 22 1.22 0.98 -7.27
N ARG A 23 1.74 0.90 -8.51
CA ARG A 23 1.67 2.01 -9.48
C ARG A 23 0.23 2.39 -9.84
N ARG A 24 -0.65 1.41 -10.03
CA ARG A 24 -2.09 1.66 -10.27
C ARG A 24 -2.72 2.39 -9.08
N ARG A 25 -2.39 1.97 -7.86
CA ARG A 25 -2.87 2.61 -6.62
C ARG A 25 -2.33 4.02 -6.41
N ILE A 26 -1.15 4.32 -6.92
CA ILE A 26 -0.65 5.70 -6.99
C ILE A 26 -1.45 6.50 -8.02
N SER A 27 -1.67 5.92 -9.20
CA SER A 27 -2.39 6.60 -10.28
C SER A 27 -3.87 6.86 -9.98
N ASP A 28 -4.52 5.98 -9.22
CA ASP A 28 -5.93 6.14 -8.81
C ASP A 28 -6.10 7.00 -7.53
N GLY A 29 -4.98 7.44 -6.94
CA GLY A 29 -4.96 8.29 -5.74
C GLY A 29 -5.14 7.52 -4.42
N THR A 30 -5.26 6.19 -4.45
CA THR A 30 -5.35 5.39 -3.22
C THR A 30 -4.08 5.51 -2.40
N ILE A 31 -2.89 5.44 -3.01
CA ILE A 31 -1.59 5.51 -2.32
C ILE A 31 -0.86 6.79 -2.71
N THR A 32 -0.31 7.51 -1.75
CA THR A 32 0.51 8.69 -1.99
C THR A 32 1.93 8.28 -2.38
N ALA A 33 2.43 8.81 -3.50
CA ALA A 33 3.84 8.70 -3.88
C ALA A 33 4.62 9.96 -3.51
N TYR A 34 5.82 9.77 -2.99
CA TYR A 34 6.77 10.82 -2.63
C TYR A 34 7.94 10.80 -3.58
N ARG A 35 8.41 11.98 -3.97
CA ARG A 35 9.53 12.13 -4.89
C ARG A 35 10.82 12.40 -4.10
N VAL A 36 11.86 11.63 -4.39
CA VAL A 36 13.22 11.85 -3.88
C VAL A 36 14.10 12.26 -5.06
N GLY A 37 14.27 13.56 -5.26
CA GLY A 37 14.96 14.09 -6.44
C GLY A 37 14.21 13.84 -7.76
N PRO A 38 14.84 14.02 -8.93
CA PRO A 38 14.10 14.14 -10.19
C PRO A 38 13.39 12.85 -10.64
N ARG A 39 13.93 11.67 -10.33
CA ARG A 39 13.48 10.39 -10.93
C ARG A 39 13.16 9.27 -9.92
N ILE A 40 13.34 9.48 -8.63
CA ILE A 40 13.13 8.42 -7.62
C ILE A 40 11.79 8.64 -6.94
N LEU A 41 10.97 7.59 -6.88
CA LEU A 41 9.71 7.58 -6.15
C LEU A 41 9.80 6.67 -4.93
N ARG A 42 9.11 7.06 -3.87
CA ARG A 42 8.92 6.32 -2.63
C ARG A 42 7.45 6.28 -2.26
N VAL A 43 7.05 5.31 -1.48
CA VAL A 43 5.70 5.20 -0.89
C VAL A 43 5.85 4.97 0.61
N ASP A 44 4.89 5.42 1.41
CA ASP A 44 4.88 5.17 2.85
C ASP A 44 4.32 3.76 3.12
N LEU A 45 5.13 2.88 3.71
CA LEU A 45 4.73 1.49 3.96
C LEU A 45 3.52 1.41 4.91
N ASN A 46 3.44 2.31 5.88
CA ASN A 46 2.31 2.38 6.80
C ASN A 46 1.00 2.71 6.05
N GLU A 47 1.07 3.55 5.01
CA GLU A 47 -0.09 3.87 4.17
C GLU A 47 -0.50 2.67 3.31
N VAL A 48 0.48 1.91 2.79
CA VAL A 48 0.23 0.68 2.02
C VAL A 48 -0.52 -0.36 2.86
N GLU A 49 -0.02 -0.63 4.07
CA GLU A 49 -0.65 -1.55 5.03
C GLU A 49 -2.10 -1.15 5.31
N ASN A 50 -2.30 0.11 5.73
CA ASN A 50 -3.61 0.62 6.13
C ASN A 50 -4.64 0.67 4.98
N LYS A 51 -4.20 0.92 3.74
CA LYS A 51 -5.12 1.13 2.61
C LYS A 51 -5.34 -0.10 1.75
N LEU A 52 -4.38 -1.02 1.66
CA LEU A 52 -4.49 -2.20 0.80
C LEU A 52 -4.95 -3.44 1.56
N LEU A 53 -4.57 -3.58 2.83
CA LEU A 53 -4.97 -4.75 3.61
C LEU A 53 -6.32 -4.48 4.25
N ARG A 54 -7.24 -5.43 4.08
CA ARG A 54 -8.53 -5.42 4.76
C ARG A 54 -8.75 -6.79 5.37
N PRO A 55 -9.21 -6.86 6.64
CA PRO A 55 -9.60 -8.13 7.22
C PRO A 55 -10.77 -8.71 6.43
N ILE A 56 -10.77 -10.03 6.26
CA ILE A 56 -11.93 -10.74 5.73
C ILE A 56 -12.94 -10.83 6.86
N ALA A 57 -14.20 -10.47 6.59
CA ALA A 57 -15.28 -10.66 7.56
C ALA A 57 -15.43 -12.16 7.84
N THR A 58 -15.04 -12.60 9.03
CA THR A 58 -15.30 -13.97 9.48
C THR A 58 -16.79 -14.10 9.74
N GLY A 59 -17.48 -14.95 8.98
CA GLY A 59 -18.93 -15.17 9.09
C GLY A 59 -19.32 -15.81 10.42
N GLY A 60 -19.44 -15.00 11.48
CA GLY A 60 -19.91 -15.40 12.81
C GLY A 60 -21.23 -14.76 13.22
N GLY A 61 -21.98 -14.18 12.27
CA GLY A 61 -23.27 -13.54 12.51
C GLY A 61 -24.43 -14.40 12.03
N HIS A 62 -24.64 -15.56 12.64
CA HIS A 62 -25.96 -16.19 12.72
C HIS A 62 -26.24 -16.38 14.22
N ALA A 63 -26.66 -15.30 14.88
CA ALA A 63 -27.30 -15.38 16.19
C ALA A 63 -28.80 -15.59 15.94
N ALA A 64 -29.33 -16.62 16.59
CA ALA A 64 -30.71 -17.09 16.53
C ALA A 64 -31.75 -16.04 16.94
#